data_AF-A0A9D9YEA8-F1
#
_entry.id   AF-A0A9D9YEA8-F1
#
_cell.length_a   1.000
_cell.length_b   1.000
_cell.length_c   1.000
_cell.angle_alpha   90.00
_cell.angle_beta   90.00
_cell.angle_gamma   90.00
#
_symmetry.space_group_name_H-M   'P 1'
#
loop_
_entity.id
_entity.type
_entity.pdbx_description
1 polymer ?
#
loop_
_entity_poly.entity_id
_entity_poly.type
_entity_poly.pdbx_seq_one_letter_code
_entity_poly.pdbx_strand_id
1 'polypeptide(L)'
;MWSQSVMAAIKDADLDNLTDESEITVYQTDPALFDTDGDGAGDGEEVVSGTNPLNPESSRLLDLSRTDVGIFGNKAQWAWYVGRSTGLLAFILLTFGAVYGLVMSSRIFQKMISGAVAYELHRTLSWVALGAVFLHVGSFFFDDFLRIRLVEAVIPGVLKRSFTSALGYDMGLAVAFGIAGLYFMLILLLTSEFRARISQRVWRRTHYVSFFAYITFVLHGFMAGSDSGETWVRVLYIVSLTLVSLLIVIRIFSRMIVPKWRTMKTVSNSQSSTESSISNS
;
A
#
# COMPACT_ATOMS: atom_id res chain seq x y z
N MET A 1 4.66 -14.33 -24.20
CA MET A 1 5.34 -15.62 -23.97
C MET A 1 6.41 -15.34 -22.95
N TRP A 2 6.16 -15.65 -21.68
CA TRP A 2 7.17 -15.47 -20.63
C TRP A 2 8.26 -16.53 -20.85
N SER A 3 9.54 -16.14 -20.84
CA SER A 3 10.65 -17.07 -21.07
C SER A 3 10.75 -18.06 -19.90
N GLN A 4 11.22 -19.28 -20.16
CA GLN A 4 11.38 -20.31 -19.12
C GLN A 4 12.25 -19.83 -17.93
N SER A 5 13.16 -18.88 -18.17
CA SER A 5 13.98 -18.23 -17.15
C SER A 5 13.19 -17.42 -16.11
N VAL A 6 12.08 -16.77 -16.49
CA VAL A 6 11.26 -16.00 -15.53
C VAL A 6 10.37 -16.93 -14.69
N MET A 7 9.96 -18.07 -15.24
CA MET A 7 9.20 -19.07 -14.49
C MET A 7 10.06 -19.83 -13.49
N ALA A 8 11.35 -20.05 -13.79
CA ALA A 8 12.30 -20.62 -12.84
C ALA A 8 12.55 -19.68 -11.64
N ALA A 9 12.69 -18.37 -11.90
CA ALA A 9 12.94 -17.36 -10.86
C ALA A 9 11.78 -17.12 -9.87
N ILE A 10 10.58 -17.63 -10.18
CA ILE A 10 9.36 -17.49 -9.35
C ILE A 10 8.90 -18.85 -8.81
N LYS A 11 9.56 -19.95 -9.22
CA LYS A 11 9.22 -21.27 -8.70
C LYS A 11 9.71 -21.37 -7.26
N ASP A 12 8.82 -21.86 -6.41
CA ASP A 12 9.00 -22.16 -5.00
C ASP A 12 8.21 -23.47 -4.83
N ALA A 13 8.94 -24.60 -4.76
CA ALA A 13 8.36 -25.93 -4.90
C ALA A 13 7.81 -26.50 -3.60
N ASP A 14 8.34 -26.10 -2.45
CA ASP A 14 7.88 -26.51 -1.11
C ASP A 14 7.11 -25.42 -0.35
N LEU A 15 7.01 -24.22 -0.92
CA LEU A 15 6.18 -23.11 -0.45
C LEU A 15 6.65 -22.50 0.88
N ASP A 16 7.95 -22.49 1.13
CA ASP A 16 8.54 -21.90 2.33
C ASP A 16 8.88 -20.39 2.19
N ASN A 17 8.55 -19.80 1.02
CA ASN A 17 8.85 -18.42 0.60
C ASN A 17 10.32 -18.14 0.23
N LEU A 18 11.12 -19.19 -0.02
CA LEU A 18 12.40 -19.13 -0.71
C LEU A 18 12.21 -19.63 -2.15
N THR A 19 12.81 -18.98 -3.15
CA THR A 19 12.64 -19.44 -4.54
C THR A 19 13.61 -20.57 -4.85
N ASP A 20 13.20 -21.57 -5.64
CA ASP A 20 14.05 -22.70 -6.07
C ASP A 20 15.41 -22.22 -6.62
N GLU A 21 15.41 -21.10 -7.35
CA GLU A 21 16.63 -20.50 -7.86
C GLU A 21 17.52 -19.97 -6.74
N SER A 22 16.97 -19.27 -5.75
CA SER A 22 17.72 -18.76 -4.59
C SER A 22 18.26 -19.90 -3.74
N GLU A 23 17.46 -20.94 -3.54
CA GLU A 23 17.84 -22.16 -2.84
C GLU A 23 19.03 -22.84 -3.51
N ILE A 24 18.96 -23.09 -4.82
CA ILE A 24 20.06 -23.75 -5.54
C ILE A 24 21.30 -22.85 -5.65
N THR A 25 21.12 -21.56 -5.95
CA THR A 25 22.24 -20.69 -6.36
C THR A 25 22.88 -19.90 -5.22
N VAL A 26 22.14 -19.63 -4.14
CA VAL A 26 22.59 -18.77 -3.03
C VAL A 26 22.74 -19.58 -1.74
N TYR A 27 21.68 -20.28 -1.33
CA TYR A 27 21.60 -20.88 0.01
C TYR A 27 22.02 -22.35 0.04
N GLN A 28 22.07 -23.00 -1.13
CA GLN A 28 22.42 -24.41 -1.33
C GLN A 28 21.48 -25.38 -0.58
N THR A 29 20.22 -24.99 -0.41
CA THR A 29 19.13 -25.79 0.16
C THR A 29 18.45 -26.64 -0.91
N ASP A 30 17.58 -27.57 -0.50
CA ASP A 30 16.82 -28.44 -1.41
C ASP A 30 15.43 -27.86 -1.69
N PRO A 31 15.14 -27.40 -2.92
CA PRO A 31 13.86 -26.76 -3.27
C PRO A 31 12.61 -27.62 -3.16
N ALA A 32 12.76 -28.90 -2.87
CA ALA A 32 11.65 -29.80 -2.65
C ALA A 32 11.33 -30.00 -1.17
N LEU A 33 12.11 -29.41 -0.26
CA LEU A 33 12.05 -29.61 1.17
C LEU A 33 11.87 -28.26 1.87
N PHE A 34 10.70 -28.10 2.47
CA PHE A 34 10.40 -26.94 3.32
C PHE A 34 11.48 -26.66 4.38
N ASP A 35 12.19 -27.70 4.84
CA ASP A 35 13.22 -27.68 5.88
C ASP A 35 14.32 -28.66 5.43
N THR A 36 15.45 -28.13 4.92
CA THR A 36 16.53 -28.93 4.34
C THR A 36 17.34 -29.65 5.40
N ASP A 37 17.55 -29.04 6.56
CA ASP A 37 18.41 -29.59 7.60
C ASP A 37 17.67 -30.41 8.68
N GLY A 38 16.34 -30.36 8.66
CA GLY A 38 15.43 -31.23 9.37
C GLY A 38 15.21 -30.85 10.83
N ASP A 39 15.46 -29.59 11.19
CA ASP A 39 15.37 -29.11 12.57
C ASP A 39 14.00 -28.54 12.98
N GLY A 40 13.09 -28.44 11.99
CA GLY A 40 11.71 -27.99 12.14
C GLY A 40 11.48 -26.53 11.81
N ALA A 41 12.52 -25.74 11.49
CA ALA A 41 12.40 -24.42 10.88
C ALA A 41 12.50 -24.54 9.35
N GLY A 42 11.70 -23.76 8.62
CA GLY A 42 11.78 -23.81 7.16
C GLY A 42 12.95 -23.01 6.60
N ASP A 43 13.52 -23.40 5.46
CA ASP A 43 14.73 -22.78 4.91
C ASP A 43 14.52 -21.29 4.63
N GLY A 44 13.37 -20.93 4.08
CA GLY A 44 12.93 -19.56 3.86
C GLY A 44 12.75 -18.79 5.17
N GLU A 45 12.22 -19.42 6.22
CA GLU A 45 12.12 -18.81 7.55
C GLU A 45 13.51 -18.56 8.14
N GLU A 46 14.45 -19.48 7.94
CA GLU A 46 15.81 -19.39 8.45
C GLU A 46 16.65 -18.34 7.74
N VAL A 47 16.59 -18.32 6.41
CA VAL A 47 17.18 -17.27 5.57
C VAL A 47 16.66 -15.90 5.96
N VAL A 48 15.33 -15.78 6.16
CA VAL A 48 14.68 -14.55 6.64
C VAL A 48 15.10 -14.23 8.08
N SER A 49 15.32 -15.26 8.90
CA SER A 49 15.77 -15.13 10.29
C SER A 49 17.25 -14.81 10.43
N GLY A 50 18.02 -14.86 9.34
CA GLY A 50 19.47 -14.74 9.35
C GLY A 50 20.17 -15.93 10.01
N THR A 51 19.47 -17.06 10.13
CA THR A 51 20.02 -18.36 10.52
C THR A 51 20.46 -19.11 9.27
N ASN A 52 21.16 -20.23 9.46
CA ASN A 52 21.71 -21.00 8.36
C ASN A 52 20.80 -22.22 8.08
N PRO A 53 20.12 -22.27 6.92
CA PRO A 53 19.19 -23.35 6.55
C PRO A 53 19.86 -24.71 6.27
N LEU A 54 21.17 -24.80 6.50
CA LEU A 54 21.95 -26.03 6.36
C LEU A 54 22.59 -26.45 7.69
N ASN A 55 22.17 -25.84 8.80
CA ASN A 55 22.71 -26.11 10.12
C ASN A 55 21.59 -26.20 11.17
N PRO A 56 21.25 -27.42 11.63
CA PRO A 56 20.16 -27.67 12.58
C PRO A 56 20.27 -26.97 13.94
N GLU A 57 21.48 -26.51 14.28
CA GLU A 57 21.76 -25.80 15.52
C GLU A 57 21.69 -24.27 15.33
N SER A 58 21.45 -23.83 14.10
CA SER A 58 21.29 -22.43 13.75
C SER A 58 19.85 -21.96 13.91
N SER A 59 18.86 -22.84 13.77
CA SER A 59 17.48 -22.39 13.84
C SER A 59 17.07 -21.99 15.25
N ARG A 60 16.10 -21.10 15.28
CA ARG A 60 15.58 -20.47 16.50
C ARG A 60 14.61 -21.37 17.26
N LEU A 61 14.16 -22.49 16.68
CA LEU A 61 13.03 -23.26 17.19
C LEU A 61 13.40 -24.29 18.28
N LEU A 62 14.68 -24.61 18.49
CA LEU A 62 15.11 -25.62 19.47
C LEU A 62 15.84 -25.09 20.72
N ASP A 63 16.03 -23.78 20.89
CA ASP A 63 16.67 -23.23 22.10
C ASP A 63 15.67 -22.58 23.08
N LEU A 64 14.94 -23.41 23.82
CA LEU A 64 14.08 -22.99 24.94
C LEU A 64 14.88 -22.48 26.16
N SER A 65 16.21 -22.43 26.10
CA SER A 65 17.10 -22.07 27.23
C SER A 65 17.71 -20.67 27.12
N ARG A 66 17.50 -19.97 26.00
CA ARG A 66 18.11 -18.67 25.73
C ARG A 66 17.36 -17.50 26.38
N THR A 67 18.07 -16.71 27.18
CA THR A 67 17.55 -15.54 27.93
C THR A 67 17.77 -14.19 27.22
N ASP A 68 18.23 -14.22 25.97
CA ASP A 68 18.50 -13.07 25.10
C ASP A 68 17.31 -12.66 24.22
N VAL A 69 16.19 -13.39 24.29
CA VAL A 69 14.89 -12.93 23.78
C VAL A 69 14.25 -11.96 24.77
N GLY A 70 14.62 -10.68 24.65
CA GLY A 70 13.78 -9.60 25.18
C GLY A 70 12.38 -9.67 24.54
N ILE A 71 11.40 -8.95 25.12
CA ILE A 71 10.00 -8.85 24.67
C ILE A 71 9.85 -8.52 23.15
N PHE A 72 10.93 -8.08 22.49
CA PHE A 72 11.00 -7.72 21.07
C PHE A 72 11.69 -8.75 20.15
N GLY A 73 12.01 -9.96 20.62
CA GLY A 73 12.80 -10.94 19.87
C GLY A 73 14.31 -10.60 19.84
N ASN A 74 15.11 -11.38 19.10
CA ASN A 74 16.56 -11.13 18.98
C ASN A 74 16.83 -9.69 18.48
N LYS A 75 18.01 -9.13 18.79
CA LYS A 75 18.39 -7.79 18.32
C LYS A 75 18.48 -7.68 16.78
N ALA A 76 18.52 -8.80 16.05
CA ALA A 76 18.75 -8.84 14.61
C ALA A 76 17.45 -8.71 13.77
N GLN A 77 16.27 -9.01 14.32
CA GLN A 77 15.03 -9.17 13.51
C GLN A 77 13.92 -8.16 13.78
N TRP A 78 14.00 -7.35 14.85
CA TRP A 78 12.93 -6.40 15.19
C TRP A 78 12.62 -5.44 14.04
N ALA A 79 13.65 -5.00 13.31
CA ALA A 79 13.55 -4.06 12.19
C ALA A 79 12.74 -4.64 11.03
N TRP A 80 12.90 -5.93 10.76
CA TRP A 80 12.16 -6.66 9.75
C TRP A 80 10.67 -6.75 10.09
N TYR A 81 10.34 -7.21 11.31
CA TYR A 81 8.95 -7.31 11.76
C TYR A 81 8.26 -5.94 11.82
N VAL A 82 8.97 -4.90 12.25
CA VAL A 82 8.45 -3.52 12.23
C VAL A 82 8.21 -3.08 10.79
N GLY A 83 9.14 -3.30 9.88
CA GLY A 83 8.99 -2.93 8.47
C GLY A 83 7.79 -3.61 7.82
N ARG A 84 7.67 -4.92 7.99
CA ARG A 84 6.56 -5.74 7.48
C ARG A 84 5.21 -5.28 8.05
N SER A 85 5.07 -5.23 9.38
CA SER A 85 3.81 -4.87 10.05
C SER A 85 3.38 -3.43 9.79
N THR A 86 4.32 -2.47 9.83
CA THR A 86 4.00 -1.05 9.57
C THR A 86 3.75 -0.77 8.09
N GLY A 87 4.32 -1.55 7.17
CA GLY A 87 4.00 -1.49 5.74
C GLY A 87 2.56 -1.91 5.45
N LEU A 88 2.11 -3.04 6.00
CA LEU A 88 0.71 -3.48 5.91
C LEU A 88 -0.24 -2.51 6.60
N LEU A 89 0.12 -2.02 7.79
CA LEU A 89 -0.66 -1.00 8.50
C LEU A 89 -0.80 0.29 7.66
N ALA A 90 0.30 0.76 7.05
CA ALA A 90 0.27 1.92 6.16
C ALA A 90 -0.67 1.68 4.97
N PHE A 91 -0.62 0.50 4.34
CA PHE A 91 -1.53 0.16 3.24
C PHE A 91 -3.00 0.20 3.66
N ILE A 92 -3.33 -0.37 4.83
CA ILE A 92 -4.67 -0.36 5.39
C ILE A 92 -5.14 1.08 5.67
N LEU A 93 -4.31 1.89 6.33
CA LEU A 93 -4.62 3.29 6.63
C LEU A 93 -4.80 4.15 5.37
N LEU A 94 -3.96 3.95 4.36
CA LEU A 94 -4.07 4.63 3.07
C LEU A 94 -5.36 4.23 2.31
N THR A 95 -5.74 2.95 2.37
CA THR A 95 -7.01 2.44 1.82
C THR A 95 -8.20 3.09 2.53
N PHE A 96 -8.21 3.09 3.87
CA PHE A 96 -9.25 3.78 4.64
C PHE A 96 -9.27 5.29 4.32
N GLY A 97 -8.11 5.92 4.18
CA GLY A 97 -7.98 7.34 3.82
C GLY A 97 -8.61 7.67 2.48
N ALA A 98 -8.35 6.84 1.46
CA ALA A 98 -8.91 6.99 0.11
C ALA A 98 -10.42 6.79 0.10
N VAL A 99 -10.91 5.71 0.74
CA VAL A 99 -12.34 5.42 0.89
C VAL A 99 -13.05 6.55 1.62
N TYR A 100 -12.50 6.99 2.75
CA TYR A 100 -13.05 8.07 3.55
C TYR A 100 -13.12 9.39 2.77
N GLY A 101 -12.06 9.75 2.04
CA GLY A 101 -12.02 10.94 1.19
C GLY A 101 -13.04 10.91 0.05
N LEU A 102 -13.34 9.73 -0.49
CA LEU A 102 -14.41 9.55 -1.47
C LEU A 102 -15.79 9.70 -0.83
N VAL A 103 -16.02 9.04 0.30
CA VAL A 103 -17.32 8.98 1.01
C VAL A 103 -17.69 10.31 1.66
N MET A 104 -16.74 11.08 2.20
CA MET A 104 -17.01 12.35 2.88
C MET A 104 -17.64 13.42 1.99
N SER A 105 -17.54 13.25 0.67
CA SER A 105 -18.17 14.11 -0.33
C SER A 105 -19.64 13.76 -0.63
N SER A 106 -20.15 12.65 -0.09
CA SER A 106 -21.51 12.18 -0.33
C SER A 106 -22.54 12.89 0.55
N ARG A 107 -23.75 13.10 0.01
CA ARG A 107 -24.85 13.76 0.76
C ARG A 107 -25.31 12.97 1.97
N ILE A 108 -25.22 11.64 1.91
CA ILE A 108 -25.61 10.76 3.01
C ILE A 108 -24.65 10.96 4.18
N PHE A 109 -23.34 10.94 3.90
CA PHE A 109 -22.32 11.12 4.92
C PHE A 109 -22.37 12.51 5.56
N GLN A 110 -22.63 13.56 4.77
CA GLN A 110 -22.79 14.93 5.26
C GLN A 110 -23.99 15.13 6.19
N LYS A 111 -24.96 14.21 6.21
CA LYS A 111 -26.06 14.21 7.18
C LYS A 111 -25.69 13.54 8.50
N MET A 112 -24.71 12.63 8.47
CA MET A 112 -24.31 11.83 9.63
C MET A 112 -23.23 12.52 10.46
N ILE A 113 -22.25 13.15 9.81
CA ILE A 113 -21.07 13.74 10.45
C ILE A 113 -20.91 15.19 10.01
N SER A 114 -20.60 16.08 10.97
CA SER A 114 -20.36 17.49 10.68
C SER A 114 -19.12 17.66 9.79
N GLY A 115 -19.13 18.68 8.93
CA GLY A 115 -18.01 18.94 8.01
C GLY A 115 -16.67 19.17 8.71
N ALA A 116 -16.67 19.75 9.92
CA ALA A 116 -15.48 19.96 10.73
C ALA A 116 -14.90 18.62 11.23
N VAL A 117 -15.72 17.77 11.82
CA VAL A 117 -15.30 16.43 12.28
C VAL A 117 -14.82 15.59 11.11
N ALA A 118 -15.54 15.64 9.98
CA ALA A 118 -15.15 14.89 8.79
C ALA A 118 -13.78 15.32 8.26
N TYR A 119 -13.50 16.62 8.28
CA TYR A 119 -12.20 17.15 7.89
C TYR A 119 -11.08 16.72 8.84
N GLU A 120 -11.28 16.85 10.15
CA GLU A 120 -10.26 16.48 11.15
C GLU A 120 -9.97 14.98 11.14
N LEU A 121 -10.98 14.12 10.93
CA LEU A 121 -10.78 12.68 10.80
C LEU A 121 -9.94 12.33 9.57
N HIS A 122 -10.25 12.91 8.40
CA HIS A 122 -9.46 12.69 7.18
C HIS A 122 -8.00 13.17 7.34
N ARG A 123 -7.82 14.34 7.99
CA ARG A 123 -6.50 14.91 8.28
C ARG A 123 -5.71 14.02 9.24
N THR A 124 -6.33 13.57 10.34
CA THR A 124 -5.69 12.69 11.32
C THR A 124 -5.28 11.38 10.68
N LEU A 125 -6.17 10.75 9.90
CA LEU A 125 -5.88 9.51 9.20
C LEU A 125 -4.70 9.66 8.22
N SER A 126 -4.59 10.82 7.57
CA SER A 126 -3.47 11.12 6.66
C SER A 126 -2.12 11.25 7.38
N TRP A 127 -2.10 11.89 8.56
CA TRP A 127 -0.89 12.02 9.37
C TRP A 127 -0.47 10.69 10.02
N VAL A 128 -1.43 9.90 10.50
CA VAL A 128 -1.16 8.57 11.04
C VAL A 128 -0.62 7.63 9.95
N ALA A 129 -1.20 7.70 8.74
CA ALA A 129 -0.66 6.97 7.59
C ALA A 129 0.78 7.39 7.25
N LEU A 130 1.10 8.70 7.29
CA LEU A 130 2.47 9.16 7.05
C LEU A 130 3.43 8.64 8.12
N GLY A 131 3.00 8.64 9.38
CA GLY A 131 3.78 8.05 10.48
C GLY A 131 4.07 6.57 10.25
N ALA A 132 3.06 5.78 9.84
CA ALA A 132 3.25 4.37 9.51
C ALA A 132 4.22 4.17 8.33
N VAL A 133 4.13 5.00 7.28
CA VAL A 133 5.07 4.97 6.15
C VAL A 133 6.49 5.30 6.60
N PHE A 134 6.68 6.29 7.48
CA PHE A 134 8.01 6.62 8.01
C PHE A 134 8.57 5.53 8.91
N LEU A 135 7.74 4.88 9.72
CA LEU A 135 8.18 3.72 10.50
C LEU A 135 8.58 2.55 9.59
N HIS A 136 7.80 2.30 8.54
CA HIS A 136 8.08 1.28 7.53
C HIS A 136 9.42 1.53 6.80
N VAL A 137 9.63 2.72 6.26
CA VAL A 137 10.90 3.06 5.60
C VAL A 137 12.04 3.12 6.62
N GLY A 138 11.75 3.65 7.81
CA GLY A 138 12.69 3.86 8.89
C GLY A 138 13.30 2.56 9.43
N SER A 139 12.52 1.48 9.47
CA SER A 139 13.01 0.21 9.99
C SER A 139 14.07 -0.42 9.09
N PHE A 140 14.00 -0.23 7.76
CA PHE A 140 14.97 -0.78 6.81
C PHE A 140 16.37 -0.15 6.91
N PHE A 141 16.55 0.95 7.65
CA PHE A 141 17.88 1.45 8.00
C PHE A 141 18.59 0.57 9.05
N PHE A 142 17.82 -0.24 9.78
CA PHE A 142 18.29 -1.11 10.86
C PHE A 142 18.10 -2.60 10.55
N ASP A 143 17.61 -2.93 9.36
CA ASP A 143 17.37 -4.29 8.90
C ASP A 143 18.63 -4.87 8.28
N ASP A 144 19.15 -5.99 8.81
CA ASP A 144 20.44 -6.55 8.42
C ASP A 144 20.47 -7.12 7.00
N PHE A 145 19.31 -7.49 6.45
CA PHE A 145 19.16 -8.06 5.12
C PHE A 145 19.14 -6.97 4.03
N LEU A 146 18.27 -5.96 4.17
CA LEU A 146 18.08 -4.91 3.17
C LEU A 146 18.97 -3.68 3.35
N ARG A 147 19.44 -3.40 4.57
CA ARG A 147 20.23 -2.21 5.00
C ARG A 147 20.29 -1.11 3.94
N ILE A 148 19.17 -0.38 3.79
CA ILE A 148 19.06 0.64 2.74
C ILE A 148 19.81 1.90 3.14
N ARG A 149 20.48 2.55 2.19
CA ARG A 149 21.11 3.86 2.40
C ARG A 149 20.08 4.96 2.25
N LEU A 150 20.32 6.12 2.90
CA LEU A 150 19.41 7.26 2.80
C LEU A 150 19.13 7.68 1.35
N VAL A 151 20.15 7.62 0.49
CA VAL A 151 20.02 7.93 -0.94
C VAL A 151 19.09 6.95 -1.68
N GLU A 152 19.10 5.67 -1.29
CA GLU A 152 18.25 4.63 -1.87
C GLU A 152 16.80 4.75 -1.39
N ALA A 153 16.59 5.31 -0.20
CA ALA A 153 15.26 5.55 0.37
C ALA A 153 14.57 6.80 -0.21
N VAL A 154 15.31 7.72 -0.84
CA VAL A 154 14.76 9.00 -1.33
C VAL A 154 14.88 9.16 -2.84
N ILE A 155 15.83 8.53 -3.52
CA ILE A 155 15.99 8.69 -4.98
C ILE A 155 15.46 7.46 -5.71
N PRO A 156 14.39 7.58 -6.52
CA PRO A 156 13.85 6.44 -7.26
C PRO A 156 14.86 5.91 -8.28
N GLY A 157 14.99 4.58 -8.35
CA GLY A 157 15.88 3.89 -9.30
C GLY A 157 17.36 3.81 -8.89
N VAL A 158 17.73 4.32 -7.70
CA VAL A 158 19.09 4.19 -7.17
C VAL A 158 19.33 2.81 -6.56
N LEU A 159 18.32 2.23 -5.90
CA LEU A 159 18.42 0.88 -5.38
C LEU A 159 18.56 -0.10 -6.54
N LYS A 160 19.74 -0.69 -6.67
CA LYS A 160 20.05 -1.76 -7.61
C LYS A 160 20.53 -2.95 -6.81
N ARG A 161 19.70 -3.99 -6.72
CA ARG A 161 20.02 -5.25 -6.05
C ARG A 161 19.85 -6.38 -7.06
N SER A 162 20.67 -7.43 -6.93
CA SER A 162 20.64 -8.58 -7.83
C SER A 162 19.49 -9.56 -7.51
N PHE A 163 18.85 -9.43 -6.35
CA PHE A 163 17.73 -10.27 -5.94
C PHE A 163 16.38 -9.66 -6.34
N THR A 164 15.43 -10.53 -6.67
CA THR A 164 14.04 -10.20 -7.00
C THR A 164 13.16 -10.21 -5.74
N SER A 165 11.95 -9.65 -5.83
CA SER A 165 10.95 -9.79 -4.79
C SER A 165 10.35 -11.19 -4.75
N ALA A 166 9.53 -11.48 -3.74
CA ALA A 166 8.82 -12.76 -3.57
C ALA A 166 7.94 -13.17 -4.77
N LEU A 167 7.60 -12.24 -5.67
CA LEU A 167 6.84 -12.51 -6.90
C LEU A 167 7.70 -12.40 -8.18
N GLY A 168 9.03 -12.35 -8.05
CA GLY A 168 9.98 -12.23 -9.16
C GLY A 168 10.11 -10.83 -9.76
N TYR A 169 9.63 -9.79 -9.08
CA TYR A 169 9.75 -8.42 -9.59
C TYR A 169 11.09 -7.78 -9.20
N ASP A 170 11.54 -6.83 -10.02
CA ASP A 170 12.71 -5.99 -9.70
C ASP A 170 12.41 -5.13 -8.46
N MET A 171 13.16 -5.38 -7.38
CA MET A 171 13.02 -4.67 -6.11
C MET A 171 13.31 -3.17 -6.25
N GLY A 172 14.24 -2.78 -7.13
CA GLY A 172 14.54 -1.37 -7.41
C GLY A 172 13.35 -0.63 -8.02
N LEU A 173 12.61 -1.28 -8.92
CA LEU A 173 11.38 -0.73 -9.50
C LEU A 173 10.26 -0.64 -8.45
N ALA A 174 10.10 -1.68 -7.63
CA ALA A 174 9.10 -1.70 -6.56
C ALA A 174 9.35 -0.57 -5.54
N VAL A 175 10.60 -0.35 -5.14
CA VAL A 175 10.99 0.76 -4.26
C VAL A 175 10.81 2.12 -4.94
N ALA A 176 11.08 2.24 -6.24
CA ALA A 176 10.84 3.48 -6.98
C ALA A 176 9.35 3.90 -6.95
N PHE A 177 8.41 2.95 -7.04
CA PHE A 177 6.99 3.25 -6.84
C PHE A 177 6.68 3.71 -5.41
N GLY A 178 7.31 3.11 -4.40
CA GLY A 178 7.17 3.52 -3.00
C GLY A 178 7.62 4.98 -2.78
N ILE A 179 8.78 5.33 -3.33
CA ILE A 179 9.35 6.70 -3.27
C ILE A 179 8.44 7.70 -4.01
N ALA A 180 7.97 7.36 -5.21
CA ALA A 180 7.04 8.20 -5.95
C ALA A 180 5.73 8.42 -5.17
N GLY A 181 5.20 7.36 -4.55
CA GLY A 181 4.04 7.44 -3.66
C GLY A 181 4.26 8.37 -2.47
N LEU A 182 5.41 8.26 -1.79
CA LEU A 182 5.79 9.14 -0.69
C LEU A 182 5.86 10.61 -1.14
N TYR A 183 6.43 10.89 -2.31
CA TYR A 183 6.47 12.25 -2.87
C TYR A 183 5.07 12.81 -3.15
N PHE A 184 4.21 12.02 -3.78
CA PHE A 184 2.82 12.44 -3.99
C PHE A 184 2.10 12.67 -2.67
N MET A 185 2.29 11.80 -1.68
CA MET A 185 1.71 11.93 -0.35
C MET A 185 2.18 13.21 0.35
N LEU A 186 3.48 13.51 0.35
CA LEU A 186 4.03 14.73 0.96
C LEU A 186 3.47 15.99 0.27
N ILE A 187 3.38 16.00 -1.06
CA ILE A 187 2.76 17.11 -1.81
C ILE A 187 1.29 17.28 -1.38
N LEU A 188 0.53 16.19 -1.27
CA LEU A 188 -0.89 16.22 -0.88
C LEU A 188 -1.08 16.71 0.56
N LEU A 189 -0.25 16.27 1.50
CA LEU A 189 -0.31 16.71 2.90
C LEU A 189 0.06 18.19 3.01
N LEU A 190 1.19 18.61 2.44
CA LEU A 190 1.64 20.01 2.50
C LEU A 190 0.61 20.94 1.86
N THR A 191 0.10 20.61 0.67
CA THR A 191 -0.91 21.44 0.02
C THR A 191 -2.24 21.49 0.78
N SER A 192 -2.57 20.44 1.54
CA SER A 192 -3.81 20.39 2.35
C SER A 192 -3.67 21.11 3.70
N GLU A 193 -2.50 21.10 4.32
CA GLU A 193 -2.20 21.90 5.53
C GLU A 193 -2.19 23.40 5.21
N PHE A 194 -1.57 23.78 4.08
CA PHE A 194 -1.52 25.18 3.64
C PHE A 194 -2.73 25.58 2.78
N ARG A 195 -3.85 24.83 2.82
CA ARG A 195 -5.03 25.10 1.98
C ARG A 195 -5.58 26.52 2.11
N ALA A 196 -5.38 27.16 3.27
CA ALA A 196 -5.83 28.53 3.52
C ALA A 196 -5.05 29.57 2.71
N ARG A 197 -3.82 29.25 2.28
CA ARG A 197 -2.93 30.10 1.48
C ARG A 197 -2.97 29.78 -0.01
N ILE A 198 -3.69 28.74 -0.42
CA ILE A 198 -3.73 28.22 -1.79
C ILE A 198 -5.13 28.41 -2.35
N SER A 199 -5.24 28.76 -3.63
CA SER A 199 -6.55 28.85 -4.28
C SER A 199 -7.26 27.49 -4.31
N GLN A 200 -8.58 27.50 -4.15
CA GLN A 200 -9.40 26.28 -4.13
C GLN A 200 -9.29 25.45 -5.42
N ARG A 201 -9.05 26.08 -6.57
CA ARG A 201 -8.87 25.38 -7.86
C ARG A 201 -7.53 24.64 -7.90
N VAL A 202 -6.45 25.31 -7.48
CA VAL A 202 -5.11 24.71 -7.44
C VAL A 202 -5.10 23.57 -6.46
N TRP A 203 -5.55 23.79 -5.22
CA TRP A 203 -5.65 22.75 -4.20
C TRP A 203 -6.42 21.53 -4.71
N ARG A 204 -7.59 21.72 -5.33
CA ARG A 204 -8.39 20.61 -5.86
C ARG A 204 -7.71 19.85 -7.00
N ARG A 205 -7.02 20.55 -7.91
CA ARG A 205 -6.27 19.91 -9.00
C ARG A 205 -5.11 19.11 -8.45
N THR A 206 -4.34 19.67 -7.52
CA THR A 206 -3.27 18.96 -6.82
C THR A 206 -3.81 17.76 -6.06
N HIS A 207 -4.97 17.90 -5.42
CA HIS A 207 -5.56 16.79 -4.67
C HIS A 207 -5.97 15.61 -5.56
N TYR A 208 -6.16 15.78 -6.88
CA TYR A 208 -6.35 14.65 -7.80
C TYR A 208 -5.10 13.79 -7.99
N VAL A 209 -3.93 14.28 -7.60
CA VAL A 209 -2.70 13.47 -7.54
C VAL A 209 -2.85 12.29 -6.55
N SER A 210 -3.78 12.37 -5.60
CA SER A 210 -4.09 11.26 -4.67
C SER A 210 -4.41 9.94 -5.34
N PHE A 211 -5.03 9.95 -6.53
CA PHE A 211 -5.28 8.72 -7.29
C PHE A 211 -3.98 8.07 -7.78
N PHE A 212 -3.03 8.89 -8.24
CA PHE A 212 -1.71 8.39 -8.65
C PHE A 212 -0.92 7.91 -7.43
N ALA A 213 -0.94 8.65 -6.33
CA ALA A 213 -0.33 8.24 -5.06
C ALA A 213 -0.83 6.86 -4.63
N TYR A 214 -2.14 6.66 -4.67
CA TYR A 214 -2.76 5.40 -4.30
C TYR A 214 -2.31 4.23 -5.18
N ILE A 215 -2.32 4.42 -6.50
CA ILE A 215 -1.86 3.39 -7.45
C ILE A 215 -0.38 3.04 -7.19
N THR A 216 0.48 4.05 -6.98
CA THR A 216 1.90 3.80 -6.69
C THR A 216 2.11 3.04 -5.38
N PHE A 217 1.32 3.29 -4.34
CA PHE A 217 1.41 2.53 -3.09
C PHE A 217 0.93 1.09 -3.24
N VAL A 218 -0.15 0.86 -4.01
CA VAL A 218 -0.62 -0.50 -4.33
C VAL A 218 0.45 -1.27 -5.12
N LEU A 219 1.02 -0.65 -6.16
CA LEU A 219 2.08 -1.26 -6.97
C LEU A 219 3.33 -1.55 -6.13
N HIS A 220 3.75 -0.60 -5.29
CA HIS A 220 4.86 -0.80 -4.36
C HIS A 220 4.61 -1.98 -3.43
N GLY A 221 3.46 -2.01 -2.74
CA GLY A 221 3.11 -3.08 -1.82
C GLY A 221 3.07 -4.44 -2.50
N PHE A 222 2.38 -4.53 -3.63
CA PHE A 222 2.25 -5.77 -4.39
C PHE A 222 3.59 -6.28 -4.95
N MET A 223 4.47 -5.37 -5.40
CA MET A 223 5.74 -5.75 -6.01
C MET A 223 6.85 -5.98 -4.99
N ALA A 224 6.88 -5.24 -3.87
CA ALA A 224 7.95 -5.31 -2.86
C ALA A 224 7.59 -6.19 -1.67
N GLY A 225 6.31 -6.32 -1.33
CA GLY A 225 5.88 -7.01 -0.12
C GLY A 225 6.14 -8.51 -0.20
N SER A 226 6.93 -9.04 0.73
CA SER A 226 7.13 -10.48 0.93
C SER A 226 5.80 -11.22 1.05
N ASP A 227 4.82 -10.58 1.66
CA ASP A 227 3.50 -11.17 1.95
C ASP A 227 2.56 -11.14 0.75
N SER A 228 2.98 -10.63 -0.40
CA SER A 228 2.12 -10.59 -1.60
C SER A 228 1.84 -11.98 -2.18
N GLY A 229 2.63 -12.99 -1.77
CA GLY A 229 2.34 -14.41 -1.99
C GLY A 229 1.10 -14.88 -1.24
N GLU A 230 0.86 -14.32 -0.05
CA GLU A 230 -0.17 -14.78 0.88
C GLU A 230 -1.59 -14.49 0.39
N THR A 231 -2.46 -15.50 0.53
CA THR A 231 -3.85 -15.41 0.06
C THR A 231 -4.60 -14.27 0.73
N TRP A 232 -4.41 -14.07 2.04
CA TRP A 232 -5.12 -13.04 2.79
C TRP A 232 -4.68 -11.62 2.40
N VAL A 233 -3.41 -11.41 2.06
CA VAL A 233 -2.90 -10.11 1.55
C VAL A 233 -3.40 -9.85 0.14
N ARG A 234 -3.45 -10.87 -0.72
CA ARG A 234 -4.04 -10.75 -2.06
C ARG A 234 -5.52 -10.35 -1.99
N VAL A 235 -6.29 -10.96 -1.09
CA VAL A 235 -7.67 -10.57 -0.82
C VAL A 235 -7.74 -9.11 -0.35
N LEU A 236 -6.84 -8.68 0.54
CA LEU A 236 -6.76 -7.29 0.99
C LEU A 236 -6.54 -6.31 -0.18
N TYR A 237 -5.61 -6.60 -1.10
CA TYR A 237 -5.39 -5.78 -2.31
C TYR A 237 -6.62 -5.73 -3.21
N ILE A 238 -7.26 -6.87 -3.47
CA ILE A 238 -8.45 -6.97 -4.35
C ILE A 238 -9.62 -6.18 -3.75
N VAL A 239 -9.92 -6.37 -2.47
CA VAL A 239 -11.02 -5.66 -1.78
C VAL A 239 -10.76 -4.16 -1.79
N SER A 240 -9.54 -3.75 -1.46
CA SER A 240 -9.09 -2.37 -1.45
C SER A 240 -9.28 -1.68 -2.82
N LEU A 241 -8.75 -2.28 -3.89
CA LEU A 241 -8.89 -1.77 -5.26
C LEU A 241 -10.35 -1.76 -5.73
N THR A 242 -11.11 -2.81 -5.43
CA THR A 242 -12.52 -2.92 -5.81
C THR A 242 -13.35 -1.82 -5.15
N LEU A 243 -13.18 -1.62 -3.85
CA LEU A 243 -13.93 -0.62 -3.08
C LEU A 243 -13.63 0.80 -3.58
N VAL A 244 -12.35 1.14 -3.75
CA VAL A 244 -11.94 2.46 -4.25
C VAL A 244 -12.44 2.69 -5.68
N SER A 245 -12.29 1.71 -6.57
CA SER A 245 -12.74 1.82 -7.96
C SER A 245 -14.26 1.96 -8.05
N LEU A 246 -15.02 1.17 -7.29
CA LEU A 246 -16.47 1.25 -7.23
C LEU A 246 -16.93 2.64 -6.76
N LEU A 247 -16.31 3.19 -5.71
CA LEU A 247 -16.65 4.52 -5.20
C LEU A 247 -16.30 5.64 -6.19
N ILE A 248 -15.20 5.50 -6.95
CA ILE A 248 -14.85 6.42 -8.04
C ILE A 248 -15.93 6.38 -9.12
N VAL A 249 -16.33 5.18 -9.55
CA VAL A 249 -17.39 4.97 -10.56
C VAL A 249 -18.69 5.62 -10.11
N ILE A 250 -19.15 5.32 -8.88
CA ILE A 250 -20.36 5.94 -8.30
C ILE A 250 -20.27 7.47 -8.28
N ARG A 251 -19.09 8.02 -7.92
CA ARG A 251 -18.86 9.47 -7.90
C ARG A 251 -18.91 10.11 -9.27
N ILE A 252 -18.42 9.42 -10.30
CA ILE A 252 -18.47 9.88 -11.69
C ILE A 252 -19.92 9.87 -12.20
N PHE A 253 -20.64 8.76 -12.02
CA PHE A 253 -22.05 8.62 -12.45
C PHE A 253 -22.99 9.61 -11.75
N SER A 254 -22.85 9.78 -10.43
CA SER A 254 -23.69 10.73 -9.67
C SER A 254 -23.53 12.18 -10.14
N ARG A 255 -22.39 12.56 -10.70
CA ARG A 255 -22.18 13.89 -11.30
C ARG A 255 -22.79 14.03 -12.69
N MET A 256 -22.84 12.94 -13.47
CA MET A 256 -23.41 12.95 -14.82
C MET A 256 -24.95 12.96 -14.82
N ILE A 257 -25.60 12.33 -13.84
CA ILE A 257 -27.06 12.17 -13.82
C ILE A 257 -27.78 13.40 -13.22
N VAL A 258 -27.16 14.08 -12.25
CA VAL A 258 -27.76 15.21 -11.51
C VAL A 258 -27.97 16.53 -12.30
N PRO A 259 -27.37 16.83 -13.48
CA PRO A 259 -27.60 18.12 -14.14
C PRO A 259 -28.98 18.31 -14.79
N LYS A 260 -29.76 17.25 -15.07
CA LYS A 260 -30.96 17.38 -15.94
C LYS A 260 -32.28 17.74 -15.26
N TRP A 261 -32.39 17.65 -13.94
CA TRP A 261 -33.67 17.91 -13.24
C TRP A 261 -33.94 19.39 -12.92
N ARG A 262 -32.91 20.24 -12.90
CA ARG A 262 -33.07 21.67 -12.58
C ARG A 262 -33.48 22.52 -13.79
N THR A 263 -33.12 22.13 -15.01
CA THR A 263 -33.50 22.86 -16.23
C THR A 263 -34.94 22.57 -16.67
N MET A 264 -35.48 21.38 -16.40
CA MET A 264 -36.86 21.05 -16.77
C MET A 264 -37.92 21.81 -15.95
N LYS A 265 -37.68 22.06 -14.65
CA LYS A 265 -38.62 22.82 -13.81
C LYS A 265 -38.67 24.32 -14.13
N THR A 266 -37.58 24.91 -14.59
CA THR A 266 -37.57 26.35 -14.97
C THR A 266 -38.29 26.60 -16.29
N VAL A 267 -38.19 25.67 -17.26
CA VAL A 267 -38.89 25.80 -18.55
C VAL A 267 -40.40 25.66 -18.37
N SER A 268 -40.88 24.68 -17.58
CA SER A 268 -42.33 24.50 -17.37
C SER A 268 -42.98 25.67 -16.61
N ASN A 269 -42.29 26.25 -15.62
CA ASN A 269 -42.81 27.41 -14.88
C ASN A 269 -42.80 28.70 -15.71
N SER A 270 -41.89 28.85 -16.68
CA SER A 270 -41.92 30.00 -17.58
C SER A 270 -43.11 29.94 -18.54
N GLN A 271 -43.41 28.76 -19.10
CA GLN A 271 -44.53 28.59 -20.04
C GLN A 271 -45.89 28.82 -19.39
N SER A 272 -46.13 28.32 -18.17
CA SER A 272 -47.40 28.55 -17.46
C SER A 272 -47.63 30.01 -17.04
N SER A 273 -46.55 30.77 -16.80
CA SER A 273 -46.64 32.20 -16.48
C SER A 273 -46.97 33.06 -17.70
N THR A 274 -46.50 32.69 -18.90
CA THR A 274 -46.89 33.35 -20.16
C THR A 274 -48.33 33.06 -20.56
N GLU A 275 -48.80 31.81 -20.42
CA GLU A 275 -50.19 31.45 -20.79
C GLU A 275 -51.23 32.11 -19.89
N SER A 276 -50.95 32.27 -18.58
CA SER A 276 -51.87 32.97 -17.66
C SER A 276 -51.91 34.49 -17.87
N SER A 277 -50.89 35.07 -18.50
CA SER A 277 -50.87 36.50 -18.84
C SER A 277 -51.65 36.83 -20.13
N ILE A 278 -51.77 35.86 -21.04
CA ILE A 278 -52.49 36.02 -22.32
C ILE A 278 -54.00 35.74 -22.16
N SER A 279 -54.41 34.94 -21.18
CA SER A 279 -55.83 34.66 -20.92
C SER A 279 -56.56 35.76 -20.15
N ASN A 280 -55.84 36.76 -19.62
CA ASN A 280 -56.37 37.83 -18.76
C ASN A 280 -56.32 39.23 -19.41
N SER A 281 -56.03 39.31 -20.72
CA SER A 281 -56.06 40.52 -21.54
C SER A 281 -57.12 40.42 -22.63
#